data_AF-A0A7C3XV43-F1
#
_entry.id   AF-A0A7C3XV43-F1
#
_cell.length_a   1.000
_cell.length_b   1.000
_cell.length_c   1.000
_cell.angle_alpha   90.00
_cell.angle_beta   90.00
_cell.angle_gamma   90.00
#
_symmetry.space_group_name_H-M   'P 1'
#
loop_
_entity.id
_entity.type
_entity.pdbx_description
1 polymer ?
#
loop_
_entity_poly.entity_id
_entity_poly.type
_entity_poly.pdbx_seq_one_letter_code
_entity_poly.pdbx_strand_id
1 'polypeptide(L)'
;MDKIHATTVVAIRHNGQLSIGADGQATLGNTVVKDHVKKVRKLMDGKVLCGFAGSTADAFTLLERFEEKLTTYNGNMKRAAIELAKDWRTDRYLRKLEAMMIVVNKDELLLISGTGDVIEPDNDILSIGSGSMYAQSAAAALKKHAAHLSATEMVRESLTIAADICIYTNHNFVIETVS
;
A
#
# COMPACT_ATOMS: atom_id res chain seq x y z
N MET A 1 10.06 -7.70 22.31
CA MET A 1 10.61 -7.37 20.98
C MET A 1 10.15 -5.98 20.65
N ASP A 2 11.06 -5.09 20.27
CA ASP A 2 10.71 -3.72 19.92
C ASP A 2 9.84 -3.70 18.67
N LYS A 3 8.76 -2.91 18.72
CA LYS A 3 7.79 -2.81 17.63
C LYS A 3 8.46 -2.15 16.42
N ILE A 4 8.34 -2.78 15.26
CA ILE A 4 8.75 -2.17 13.99
C ILE A 4 7.61 -1.25 13.55
N HIS A 5 7.91 0.03 13.34
CA HIS A 5 6.95 0.96 12.77
C HIS A 5 6.99 0.84 11.25
N ALA A 6 5.80 0.66 10.65
CA ALA A 6 5.66 0.47 9.23
C ALA A 6 5.64 1.80 8.48
N THR A 7 6.30 1.81 7.33
CA THR A 7 6.25 2.86 6.31
C THR A 7 4.79 3.15 5.93
N THR A 8 4.49 4.41 5.61
CA THR A 8 3.18 4.88 5.17
C THR A 8 3.03 4.65 3.68
N VAL A 9 1.91 4.05 3.29
CA VAL A 9 1.53 3.83 1.88
C VAL A 9 0.16 4.46 1.66
N VAL A 10 -0.02 5.13 0.54
CA VAL A 10 -1.31 5.67 0.10
C VAL A 10 -1.52 5.36 -1.38
N ALA A 11 -2.73 4.98 -1.75
CA ALA A 11 -3.15 4.80 -3.14
C ALA A 11 -4.46 5.57 -3.40
N ILE A 12 -4.52 6.23 -4.55
CA ILE A 12 -5.61 7.12 -4.92
C ILE A 12 -6.01 6.83 -6.37
N ARG A 13 -7.32 6.58 -6.59
CA ARG A 13 -7.93 6.70 -7.92
C ARG A 13 -8.50 8.10 -8.08
N HIS A 14 -8.10 8.78 -9.14
CA HIS A 14 -8.64 10.10 -9.48
C HIS A 14 -8.62 10.30 -11.00
N ASN A 15 -9.73 10.77 -11.56
CA ASN A 15 -9.88 11.05 -13.00
C ASN A 15 -9.42 9.90 -13.93
N GLY A 16 -9.75 8.65 -13.57
CA GLY A 16 -9.37 7.47 -14.34
C GLY A 16 -7.90 7.04 -14.22
N GLN A 17 -7.11 7.72 -13.38
CA GLN A 17 -5.73 7.37 -13.08
C GLN A 17 -5.61 6.77 -11.67
N LEU A 18 -4.79 5.72 -11.53
CA LEU A 18 -4.46 5.10 -10.25
C LEU A 18 -2.98 5.31 -9.95
N SER A 19 -2.69 5.95 -8.82
CA SER A 19 -1.33 6.13 -8.32
C SER A 19 -1.21 5.59 -6.91
N ILE A 20 -0.04 5.03 -6.61
CA ILE A 20 0.33 4.52 -5.29
C ILE A 20 1.67 5.10 -4.91
N GLY A 21 1.82 5.50 -3.66
CA GLY A 21 3.06 6.01 -3.13
C GLY A 21 3.34 5.48 -1.73
N ALA A 22 4.61 5.46 -1.37
CA ALA A 22 5.04 5.17 -0.02
C ALA A 22 6.23 6.07 0.36
N ASP A 23 6.38 6.35 1.65
CA ASP A 23 7.63 6.92 2.15
C ASP A 23 8.74 5.87 2.27
N GLY A 24 9.91 6.30 2.76
CA GLY A 24 11.11 5.48 2.82
C GLY A 24 11.55 5.10 4.23
N GLN A 25 10.89 5.60 5.28
CA GLN A 25 11.35 5.44 6.65
C GLN A 25 11.07 4.02 7.17
N ALA A 26 12.11 3.42 7.75
CA ALA A 26 12.00 2.26 8.63
C ALA A 26 12.51 2.65 10.01
N THR A 27 11.66 2.45 11.02
CA THR A 27 11.97 2.78 12.41
C THR A 27 11.85 1.53 13.28
N LEU A 28 12.90 1.25 14.05
CA LEU A 28 12.93 0.17 15.03
C LEU A 28 12.88 0.78 16.43
N GLY A 29 11.77 0.57 17.15
CA GLY A 29 11.50 1.30 18.39
C GLY A 29 11.48 2.81 18.12
N ASN A 30 12.44 3.53 18.67
CA ASN A 30 12.56 5.00 18.54
C ASN A 30 13.70 5.43 17.61
N THR A 31 14.37 4.49 16.92
CA THR A 31 15.54 4.78 16.08
C THR A 31 15.21 4.56 14.62
N VAL A 32 15.47 5.57 13.79
CA VAL A 32 15.41 5.44 12.33
C VAL A 32 16.60 4.59 11.88
N VAL A 33 16.32 3.44 11.28
CA VAL A 33 17.36 2.50 10.82
C VAL A 33 17.65 2.64 9.33
N LYS A 34 16.71 3.20 8.57
CA LYS A 34 16.86 3.44 7.12
C LYS A 34 15.83 4.45 6.62
N ASP A 35 16.26 5.33 5.72
CA ASP A 35 15.43 6.41 5.17
C ASP A 35 14.89 6.17 3.75
N HIS A 36 15.39 5.15 3.05
CA HIS A 36 15.08 4.89 1.63
C HIS A 36 14.63 3.44 1.39
N VAL A 37 13.64 2.97 2.14
CA VAL A 37 13.01 1.67 1.89
C VAL A 37 12.03 1.79 0.72
N LYS A 38 12.10 0.84 -0.22
CA LYS A 38 11.15 0.76 -1.33
C LYS A 38 10.05 -0.25 -1.00
N LYS A 39 8.88 0.27 -0.59
CA LYS A 39 7.70 -0.54 -0.24
C LYS A 39 6.64 -0.64 -1.34
N VAL A 40 6.83 0.09 -2.44
CA VAL A 40 6.04 -0.06 -3.67
C VAL A 40 6.78 -0.99 -4.62
N ARG A 41 6.06 -1.96 -5.20
CA ARG A 41 6.57 -2.96 -6.13
C ARG A 41 5.68 -3.07 -7.35
N LYS A 42 6.29 -3.31 -8.50
CA LYS A 42 5.62 -3.60 -9.77
C LYS A 42 5.53 -5.11 -9.92
N LEU A 43 4.34 -5.60 -10.26
CA LEU A 43 4.05 -7.00 -10.55
C LEU A 43 3.47 -7.08 -11.97
N MET A 44 3.51 -8.27 -12.59
CA MET A 44 2.94 -8.50 -13.92
C MET A 44 3.41 -7.46 -14.96
N ASP A 45 4.71 -7.23 -15.03
CA ASP A 45 5.35 -6.23 -15.91
C ASP A 45 4.82 -4.79 -15.72
N GLY A 46 4.41 -4.45 -14.50
CA GLY A 46 3.90 -3.12 -14.14
C GLY A 46 2.40 -2.93 -14.36
N LYS A 47 1.67 -3.96 -14.77
CA LYS A 47 0.19 -3.92 -14.86
C LYS A 47 -0.48 -3.88 -13.49
N VAL A 48 0.23 -4.35 -12.46
CA VAL A 48 -0.22 -4.33 -11.07
C VAL A 48 0.86 -3.66 -10.23
N LEU A 49 0.47 -2.74 -9.36
CA LEU A 49 1.34 -2.16 -8.34
C LEU A 49 0.88 -2.64 -6.98
N CYS A 50 1.84 -2.93 -6.09
CA CYS A 50 1.59 -3.35 -4.73
C CYS A 50 2.38 -2.46 -3.76
N GLY A 51 1.70 -1.96 -2.74
CA GLY A 51 2.30 -1.31 -1.58
C GLY A 51 2.06 -2.12 -0.32
N PHE A 52 3.02 -2.13 0.59
CA PHE A 52 2.98 -2.98 1.78
C PHE A 52 3.42 -2.25 3.06
N ALA A 53 2.69 -2.49 4.15
CA ALA A 53 3.05 -2.06 5.49
C ALA A 53 3.36 -3.28 6.36
N GLY A 54 4.58 -3.35 6.90
CA GLY A 54 5.06 -4.44 7.75
C GLY A 54 6.54 -4.76 7.53
N SER A 55 6.98 -5.91 8.05
CA SER A 55 8.37 -6.35 7.92
C SER A 55 8.71 -6.66 6.44
N THR A 56 9.98 -6.52 6.07
CA THR A 56 10.40 -6.76 4.68
C THR A 56 10.29 -8.23 4.29
N ALA A 57 10.53 -9.17 5.22
CA ALA A 57 10.41 -10.60 4.95
C ALA A 57 8.95 -11.02 4.66
N ASP A 58 8.02 -10.49 5.44
CA ASP A 58 6.59 -10.74 5.26
C ASP A 58 6.12 -10.18 3.91
N ALA A 59 6.60 -8.98 3.55
CA ALA A 59 6.30 -8.35 2.27
C ALA A 59 6.69 -9.24 1.09
N PHE A 60 7.93 -9.75 1.08
CA PHE A 60 8.40 -10.60 0.00
C PHE A 60 7.59 -11.90 -0.11
N THR A 61 7.33 -12.55 1.02
CA THR A 61 6.56 -13.81 1.05
C THR A 61 5.15 -13.61 0.47
N LEU A 62 4.48 -12.51 0.83
CA LEU A 62 3.12 -12.23 0.37
C LEU A 62 3.09 -11.76 -1.09
N LEU A 63 4.10 -11.01 -1.53
CA LEU A 63 4.25 -10.61 -2.93
C LEU A 63 4.45 -11.80 -3.85
N GLU A 64 5.36 -12.73 -3.49
CA GLU A 64 5.61 -13.95 -4.27
C GLU A 64 4.33 -14.78 -4.42
N ARG A 65 3.62 -15.03 -3.31
CA ARG A 65 2.34 -15.74 -3.34
C ARG A 65 1.28 -14.99 -4.14
N PHE A 66 1.22 -13.66 -4.04
CA PHE A 66 0.26 -12.89 -4.82
C PHE A 66 0.55 -12.97 -6.31
N GLU A 67 1.82 -12.92 -6.71
CA GLU A 67 2.26 -13.05 -8.11
C GLU A 67 1.97 -14.45 -8.68
N GLU A 68 2.13 -15.50 -7.88
CA GLU A 68 1.68 -16.85 -8.23
C GLU A 68 0.17 -16.91 -8.48
N LYS A 69 -0.64 -16.30 -7.59
CA LYS A 69 -2.10 -16.25 -7.76
C LYS A 69 -2.50 -15.41 -8.98
N LEU A 70 -1.86 -14.27 -9.20
CA LEU A 70 -2.08 -13.44 -10.39
C LEU A 70 -1.83 -14.25 -11.67
N THR A 71 -0.73 -14.99 -11.72
CA THR A 71 -0.41 -15.86 -12.86
C THR A 71 -1.44 -16.97 -13.02
N THR A 72 -1.81 -17.64 -11.93
CA THR A 72 -2.81 -18.75 -11.93
C THR A 72 -4.18 -18.30 -12.43
N TYR A 73 -4.59 -17.08 -12.09
CA TYR A 73 -5.89 -16.52 -12.48
C TYR A 73 -5.80 -15.55 -13.67
N ASN A 74 -4.76 -15.68 -14.51
CA ASN A 74 -4.59 -14.91 -15.75
C ASN A 74 -4.73 -13.39 -15.56
N GLY A 75 -4.16 -12.86 -14.49
CA GLY A 75 -4.18 -11.44 -14.16
C GLY A 75 -5.49 -10.93 -13.55
N ASN A 76 -6.45 -11.80 -13.22
CA ASN A 76 -7.65 -11.40 -12.48
C ASN A 76 -7.28 -11.03 -11.03
N MET A 77 -7.06 -9.74 -10.78
CA MET A 77 -6.50 -9.23 -9.53
C MET A 77 -7.44 -9.45 -8.35
N LYS A 78 -8.75 -9.15 -8.48
CA LYS A 78 -9.73 -9.44 -7.43
C LYS A 78 -9.82 -10.91 -7.06
N ARG A 79 -9.78 -11.82 -8.05
CA ARG A 79 -9.75 -13.26 -7.77
C ARG A 79 -8.45 -13.67 -7.08
N ALA A 80 -7.30 -13.19 -7.56
CA ALA A 80 -6.02 -13.46 -6.94
C ALA A 80 -5.95 -12.95 -5.49
N ALA A 81 -6.53 -11.78 -5.22
CA ALA A 81 -6.59 -11.17 -3.89
C ALA A 81 -7.43 -12.02 -2.92
N ILE A 82 -8.61 -12.49 -3.37
CA ILE A 82 -9.48 -13.36 -2.57
C ILE A 82 -8.78 -14.68 -2.23
N GLU A 83 -8.08 -15.28 -3.19
CA GLU A 83 -7.38 -16.55 -2.98
C GLU A 83 -6.13 -16.39 -2.12
N LEU A 84 -5.40 -15.27 -2.25
CA LEU A 84 -4.34 -14.92 -1.31
C LEU A 84 -4.89 -14.74 0.11
N ALA A 85 -5.99 -14.01 0.28
CA ALA A 85 -6.60 -13.77 1.58
C ALA A 85 -7.04 -15.08 2.28
N LYS A 86 -7.56 -16.05 1.52
CA LYS A 86 -7.87 -17.40 2.01
C LYS A 86 -6.62 -18.14 2.48
N ASP A 87 -5.56 -18.14 1.67
CA ASP A 87 -4.29 -18.79 2.03
C ASP A 87 -3.69 -18.12 3.27
N TRP A 88 -3.72 -16.79 3.32
CA TRP A 88 -3.21 -16.00 4.43
C TRP A 88 -3.92 -16.35 5.75
N ARG A 89 -5.25 -16.51 5.71
CA ARG A 89 -6.05 -16.88 6.88
C ARG A 89 -5.85 -18.34 7.33
N THR A 90 -5.61 -19.26 6.39
CA THR A 90 -5.54 -20.70 6.68
C THR A 90 -4.12 -21.17 7.01
N ASP A 91 -3.09 -20.55 6.45
CA ASP A 91 -1.70 -20.89 6.68
C ASP A 91 -1.24 -20.50 8.10
N ARG A 92 -0.65 -21.46 8.81
CA ARG A 92 -0.23 -21.33 10.22
C ARG A 92 0.83 -20.23 10.41
N TYR A 93 1.67 -19.99 9.41
CA TYR A 93 2.71 -18.97 9.43
C TYR A 93 2.14 -17.61 9.01
N LEU A 94 1.39 -17.56 7.89
CA LEU A 94 0.90 -16.29 7.35
C LEU A 94 -0.07 -15.57 8.29
N ARG A 95 -0.95 -16.29 9.00
CA ARG A 95 -1.92 -15.68 9.92
C ARG A 95 -1.30 -14.89 11.09
N LYS A 96 0.00 -15.04 11.33
CA LYS A 96 0.74 -14.31 12.37
C LYS A 96 1.29 -12.98 11.86
N LEU A 97 1.23 -12.73 10.56
CA LEU A 97 1.72 -11.51 9.96
C LEU A 97 0.73 -10.39 10.26
N GLU A 98 1.20 -9.33 10.91
CA GLU A 98 0.42 -8.10 11.18
C GLU A 98 0.37 -7.15 9.97
N ALA A 99 0.68 -7.70 8.80
CA ALA A 99 0.90 -6.94 7.60
C ALA A 99 -0.38 -6.61 6.84
N MET A 100 -0.34 -5.52 6.09
CA MET A 100 -1.39 -5.12 5.15
C MET A 100 -0.80 -4.82 3.77
N MET A 101 -1.57 -5.09 2.73
CA MET A 101 -1.22 -4.87 1.33
C MET A 101 -2.27 -4.02 0.64
N ILE A 102 -1.83 -2.99 -0.09
CA ILE A 102 -2.65 -2.31 -1.09
C ILE A 102 -2.19 -2.79 -2.45
N VAL A 103 -3.12 -3.28 -3.28
CA VAL A 103 -2.86 -3.70 -4.66
C VAL A 103 -3.73 -2.90 -5.61
N VAL A 104 -3.14 -2.44 -6.71
CA VAL A 104 -3.81 -1.62 -7.72
C VAL A 104 -3.48 -2.11 -9.12
N ASN A 105 -4.48 -2.14 -9.99
CA ASN A 105 -4.30 -2.25 -11.45
C ASN A 105 -5.05 -1.07 -12.10
N LYS A 106 -5.33 -1.10 -13.40
CA LYS A 106 -6.03 0.01 -14.08
C LYS A 106 -7.51 0.17 -13.67
N ASP A 107 -8.11 -0.91 -13.17
CA ASP A 107 -9.56 -1.03 -12.94
C ASP A 107 -9.91 -1.06 -11.44
N GLU A 108 -9.03 -1.60 -10.60
CA GLU A 108 -9.31 -2.06 -9.24
C GLU A 108 -8.29 -1.50 -8.25
N LEU A 109 -8.76 -1.19 -7.03
CA LEU A 109 -7.98 -0.69 -5.90
C LEU A 109 -8.41 -1.49 -4.66
N LEU A 110 -7.55 -2.38 -4.17
CA LEU A 110 -7.91 -3.35 -3.13
C LEU A 110 -6.94 -3.30 -1.95
N LEU A 111 -7.48 -3.42 -0.74
CA LEU A 111 -6.76 -3.70 0.49
C LEU A 111 -6.88 -5.19 0.80
N ILE A 112 -5.77 -5.84 1.11
CA ILE A 112 -5.71 -7.24 1.56
C ILE A 112 -5.06 -7.26 2.95
N SER A 113 -5.71 -7.92 3.91
CA SER A 113 -5.23 -8.03 5.29
C SER A 113 -5.04 -9.49 5.73
N GLY A 114 -4.21 -9.69 6.76
CA GLY A 114 -3.98 -11.02 7.37
C GLY A 114 -5.20 -11.62 8.07
N THR A 115 -6.27 -10.86 8.29
CA THR A 115 -7.57 -11.37 8.76
C THR A 115 -8.34 -12.13 7.66
N GLY A 116 -7.86 -12.07 6.43
CA GLY A 116 -8.49 -12.69 5.26
C GLY A 116 -9.52 -11.80 4.60
N ASP A 117 -9.46 -10.48 4.82
CA ASP A 117 -10.37 -9.52 4.21
C ASP A 117 -9.78 -8.95 2.91
N VAL A 118 -10.66 -8.75 1.93
CA VAL A 118 -10.37 -8.04 0.68
C VAL A 118 -11.37 -6.91 0.56
N ILE A 119 -10.88 -5.68 0.62
CA ILE A 119 -11.72 -4.48 0.75
C ILE A 119 -11.45 -3.54 -0.42
N GLU A 120 -12.52 -3.04 -1.04
CA GLU A 120 -12.49 -1.98 -2.05
C GLU A 120 -13.02 -0.69 -1.40
N PRO A 121 -12.35 0.46 -1.56
CA PRO A 121 -12.77 1.71 -0.92
C PRO A 121 -13.93 2.39 -1.65
N ASP A 122 -14.88 2.96 -0.91
CA ASP A 122 -15.99 3.74 -1.49
C ASP A 122 -15.55 5.13 -2.02
N ASN A 123 -14.45 5.67 -1.49
CA ASN A 123 -13.94 7.01 -1.82
C ASN A 123 -12.72 6.99 -2.76
N ASP A 124 -12.41 5.82 -3.31
CA ASP A 124 -11.18 5.50 -4.04
C ASP A 124 -9.85 5.93 -3.40
N ILE A 125 -9.78 5.87 -2.07
CA ILE A 125 -8.55 6.10 -1.31
C ILE A 125 -8.31 4.90 -0.41
N LEU A 126 -7.10 4.35 -0.46
CA LEU A 126 -6.61 3.41 0.56
C LEU A 126 -5.30 3.93 1.14
N SER A 127 -5.11 3.70 2.43
CA SER A 127 -3.83 3.96 3.09
C SER A 127 -3.54 2.89 4.14
N ILE A 128 -2.26 2.60 4.37
CA ILE A 128 -1.77 1.66 5.38
C ILE A 128 -0.45 2.18 5.98
N GLY A 129 -0.07 1.64 7.14
CA GLY A 129 1.17 2.03 7.83
C GLY A 129 1.01 3.12 8.88
N SER A 130 2.13 3.62 9.40
CA SER A 130 2.16 4.45 10.62
C SER A 130 1.48 5.81 10.45
N GLY A 131 1.65 6.47 9.31
CA GLY A 131 1.05 7.77 8.97
C GLY A 131 -0.22 7.68 8.14
N SER A 132 -0.81 6.47 8.02
CA SER A 132 -1.97 6.18 7.17
C SER A 132 -3.12 7.17 7.37
N MET A 133 -3.56 7.39 8.60
CA MET A 133 -4.71 8.27 8.87
C MET A 133 -4.46 9.74 8.52
N TYR A 134 -3.21 10.21 8.60
CA TYR A 134 -2.85 11.56 8.15
C TYR A 134 -2.90 11.64 6.63
N ALA A 135 -2.29 10.68 5.94
CA ALA A 135 -2.31 10.60 4.48
C ALA A 135 -3.74 10.45 3.93
N GLN A 136 -4.57 9.63 4.57
CA GLN A 136 -5.96 9.41 4.17
C GLN A 136 -6.83 10.65 4.36
N SER A 137 -6.65 11.37 5.47
CA SER A 137 -7.37 12.63 5.72
C SER A 137 -6.98 13.69 4.70
N ALA A 138 -5.69 13.82 4.40
CA ALA A 138 -5.18 14.71 3.35
C ALA A 138 -5.75 14.34 1.98
N ALA A 139 -5.66 13.07 1.57
CA ALA A 139 -6.18 12.58 0.31
C ALA A 139 -7.67 12.86 0.15
N ALA A 140 -8.47 12.64 1.21
CA ALA A 140 -9.90 12.90 1.19
C ALA A 140 -10.21 14.39 1.01
N ALA A 141 -9.47 15.27 1.69
CA ALA A 141 -9.60 16.71 1.52
C ALA A 141 -9.20 17.16 0.10
N LEU A 142 -8.09 16.64 -0.44
CA LEU A 142 -7.61 16.95 -1.79
C LEU A 142 -8.58 16.48 -2.86
N LYS A 143 -9.12 15.26 -2.79
CA LYS A 143 -10.16 14.79 -3.73
C LYS A 143 -11.39 15.70 -3.72
N LYS A 144 -11.79 16.20 -2.55
CA LYS A 144 -12.99 17.03 -2.40
C LYS A 144 -12.79 18.48 -2.83
N HIS A 145 -11.61 19.05 -2.60
CA HIS A 145 -11.39 20.50 -2.71
C HIS A 145 -10.31 20.91 -3.72
N ALA A 146 -9.48 19.98 -4.17
CA ALA A 146 -8.37 20.21 -5.10
C ALA A 146 -8.47 19.26 -6.31
N ALA A 147 -9.68 19.09 -6.88
CA ALA A 147 -9.94 18.14 -7.96
C ALA A 147 -9.15 18.38 -9.27
N HIS A 148 -8.50 19.54 -9.40
CA HIS A 148 -7.61 19.87 -10.51
C HIS A 148 -6.26 19.13 -10.46
N LEU A 149 -5.87 18.60 -9.29
CA LEU A 149 -4.66 17.79 -9.13
C LEU A 149 -4.84 16.41 -9.78
N SER A 150 -3.74 15.85 -10.29
CA SER A 150 -3.66 14.46 -10.74
C SER A 150 -3.60 13.48 -9.56
N ALA A 151 -3.83 12.19 -9.82
CA ALA A 151 -3.71 11.15 -8.79
C ALA A 151 -2.30 11.12 -8.17
N THR A 152 -1.26 11.27 -9.01
CA THR A 152 0.14 11.30 -8.57
C THR A 152 0.45 12.52 -7.69
N GLU A 153 -0.07 13.71 -8.03
CA GLU A 153 0.06 14.91 -7.19
C GLU A 153 -0.67 14.73 -5.86
N MET A 154 -1.90 14.21 -5.87
CA MET A 154 -2.64 13.94 -4.64
C MET A 154 -1.91 12.94 -3.73
N VAL A 155 -1.32 11.88 -4.29
CA VAL A 155 -0.50 10.92 -3.53
C VAL A 155 0.71 11.61 -2.91
N ARG A 156 1.43 12.43 -3.68
CA ARG A 156 2.59 13.19 -3.20
C ARG A 156 2.23 14.10 -2.05
N GLU A 157 1.21 14.96 -2.23
CA GLU A 157 0.79 15.91 -1.20
C GLU A 157 0.25 15.22 0.05
N SER A 158 -0.46 14.10 -0.11
CA SER A 158 -0.95 13.31 1.03
C SER A 158 0.19 12.72 1.85
N LEU A 159 1.24 12.23 1.19
CA LEU A 159 2.44 11.73 1.87
C LEU A 159 3.26 12.88 2.50
N THR A 160 3.35 14.04 1.84
CA THR A 160 3.99 15.24 2.41
C THR A 160 3.35 15.61 3.74
N ILE A 161 2.01 15.73 3.76
CA ILE A 161 1.28 16.06 5.00
C ILE A 161 1.49 14.97 6.07
N ALA A 162 1.51 13.70 5.67
CA ALA A 162 1.79 12.62 6.61
C ALA A 162 3.22 12.70 7.18
N ALA A 163 4.22 13.06 6.37
CA ALA A 163 5.61 13.20 6.79
C ALA A 163 5.82 14.43 7.71
N ASP A 164 5.06 15.50 7.51
CA ASP A 164 5.14 16.70 8.35
C ASP A 164 4.56 16.47 9.76
N ILE A 165 3.69 15.46 9.93
CA ILE A 165 2.95 15.20 11.17
C ILE A 165 3.45 13.92 11.87
N CYS A 166 3.67 12.85 11.12
CA CYS A 166 4.01 11.55 11.66
C CYS A 166 5.52 11.37 11.80
N ILE A 167 6.00 11.20 13.03
CA ILE A 167 7.42 10.92 13.32
C ILE A 167 7.96 9.62 12.70
N TYR A 168 7.08 8.77 12.16
CA TYR A 168 7.41 7.49 11.50
C TYR A 168 7.26 7.55 9.98
N THR A 169 7.19 8.74 9.38
CA THR A 169 7.05 8.95 7.94
C THR A 169 7.97 10.09 7.52
N ASN A 170 8.79 9.88 6.48
CA ASN A 170 9.72 10.90 5.99
C ASN A 170 9.35 11.40 4.58
N HIS A 171 10.06 12.41 4.07
CA HIS A 171 9.83 12.97 2.73
C HIS A 171 10.46 12.18 1.58
N ASN A 172 10.97 10.97 1.84
CA ASN A 172 11.62 10.14 0.82
C ASN A 172 10.59 9.25 0.11
N PHE A 173 9.85 9.84 -0.82
CA PHE A 173 8.74 9.15 -1.49
C PHE A 173 9.16 8.32 -2.71
N VAL A 174 8.58 7.15 -2.83
CA VAL A 174 8.48 6.40 -4.09
C VAL A 174 7.02 6.45 -4.52
N ILE A 175 6.76 7.00 -5.70
CA ILE A 175 5.41 7.13 -6.26
C ILE A 175 5.40 6.48 -7.63
N GLU A 176 4.42 5.62 -7.86
CA GLU A 176 4.21 4.88 -9.09
C GLU A 176 2.77 5.06 -9.56
N THR A 177 2.58 4.95 -10.87
CA THR A 177 1.27 5.08 -11.52
C THR A 177 1.06 3.88 -12.41
N VAL A 178 -0.16 3.34 -12.38
CA VAL A 178 -0.52 2.24 -13.28
C VAL A 178 -0.63 2.81 -14.70
N SER A 179 0.03 2.16 -15.65
CA SER A 179 -0.02 2.49 -17.08
C SER A 179 -1.29 1.98 -17.76
#